data_AF-A0A356E2U2-F1
#
_entry.id   AF-A0A356E2U2-F1
#
_cell.length_a   1.000
_cell.length_b   1.000
_cell.length_c   1.000
_cell.angle_alpha   90.00
_cell.angle_beta   90.00
_cell.angle_gamma   90.00
#
_symmetry.space_group_name_H-M   'P 1'
#
loop_
_entity.id
_entity.type
_entity.pdbx_description
1 polymer ?
#
loop_
_entity_poly.entity_id
_entity_poly.type
_entity_poly.pdbx_seq_one_letter_code
_entity_poly.pdbx_strand_id
1 'polypeptide(L)'
;QVIFSMHGIRAVSMIEKLERTSDPAKRRFLMLSLGENFNNLATSELRQILASPFSPDKLEAVRTLADRPRKSLLDDLIKVARDDDSYVQLDAIAALGSYRKEEKAKDALVQLMLHGRWSSVRSMASKSLARITESTEYLNLVNELSHSAKHIDEVIDYLIAKRFMDKSGSFYQEFFISIDQGRSATFRQTRYAVIASFLKFGSPRLAQLYEQMNLGIPKDFLSPFLTEARDLTQIDLYYHEVLAYFKNQDWVALRDFCLGILDNSDLGFDPCFDNLKKGLLHSREMDIEKFDIQDALAMLYFSYSLGKNAKN
;
A
#
# COMPACT_ATOMS: atom_id res chain seq x y z
N GLN A 1 -33.98 32.82 1.76
CA GLN A 1 -33.09 33.97 2.07
C GLN A 1 -31.76 33.44 2.59
N VAL A 2 -30.70 33.42 1.76
CA VAL A 2 -29.26 33.61 2.05
C VAL A 2 -28.54 33.42 0.69
N ILE A 3 -28.70 34.36 -0.25
CA ILE A 3 -27.94 34.36 -1.53
C ILE A 3 -26.72 35.30 -1.46
N PHE A 4 -26.64 36.18 -0.45
CA PHE A 4 -25.67 37.29 -0.41
C PHE A 4 -24.43 37.06 0.47
N SER A 5 -23.90 35.83 0.57
CA SER A 5 -22.54 35.64 1.10
C SER A 5 -21.56 35.46 -0.05
N MET A 6 -20.36 36.02 0.06
CA MET A 6 -19.29 35.83 -0.95
C MET A 6 -19.01 34.35 -1.21
N HIS A 7 -19.10 33.53 -0.17
CA HIS A 7 -18.99 32.07 -0.28
C HIS A 7 -20.16 31.46 -1.06
N GLY A 8 -21.39 31.92 -0.83
CA GLY A 8 -22.59 31.53 -1.59
C GLY A 8 -22.46 31.82 -3.09
N ILE A 9 -22.09 33.05 -3.43
CA ILE A 9 -21.90 33.48 -4.83
C ILE A 9 -20.80 32.65 -5.51
N ARG A 10 -19.68 32.41 -4.80
CA ARG A 10 -18.61 31.54 -5.29
C ARG A 10 -19.10 30.12 -5.54
N ALA A 11 -19.90 29.54 -4.63
CA ALA A 11 -20.49 28.22 -4.83
C ALA A 11 -21.39 28.18 -6.07
N VAL A 12 -22.31 29.14 -6.25
CA VAL A 12 -23.16 29.22 -7.45
C VAL A 12 -22.31 29.24 -8.72
N SER A 13 -21.28 30.11 -8.78
CA SER A 13 -20.40 30.21 -9.95
C SER A 13 -19.63 28.92 -10.23
N MET A 14 -19.22 28.19 -9.18
CA MET A 14 -18.54 26.91 -9.34
C MET A 14 -19.49 25.82 -9.87
N ILE A 15 -20.72 25.76 -9.36
CA ILE A 15 -21.74 24.81 -9.81
C ILE A 15 -22.07 25.04 -11.29
N GLU A 16 -22.35 26.29 -11.68
CA GLU A 16 -22.63 26.63 -13.08
C GLU A 16 -21.46 26.27 -14.02
N LYS A 17 -20.22 26.51 -13.57
CA LYS A 17 -19.03 26.11 -14.35
C LYS A 17 -18.91 24.60 -14.45
N LEU A 18 -19.20 23.86 -13.37
CA LEU A 18 -19.11 22.41 -13.34
C LEU A 18 -20.07 21.81 -14.37
N GLU A 19 -21.31 22.28 -14.44
CA GLU A 19 -22.31 21.82 -15.42
C GLU A 19 -21.86 22.01 -16.88
N ARG A 20 -21.11 23.08 -17.16
CA ARG A 20 -20.67 23.44 -18.53
C ARG A 20 -19.30 22.91 -18.91
N THR A 21 -18.56 22.27 -17.99
CA THR A 21 -17.17 21.86 -18.21
C THR A 21 -17.08 20.39 -18.57
N SER A 22 -16.68 20.01 -19.78
CA SER A 22 -16.44 18.61 -20.15
C SER A 22 -15.05 18.09 -19.77
N ASP A 23 -14.08 18.98 -19.59
CA ASP A 23 -12.69 18.62 -19.30
C ASP A 23 -12.51 18.02 -17.88
N PRO A 24 -12.05 16.76 -17.75
CA PRO A 24 -11.96 16.08 -16.46
C PRO A 24 -11.06 16.78 -15.44
N ALA A 25 -9.94 17.36 -15.88
CA ALA A 25 -9.00 18.03 -14.98
C ALA A 25 -9.60 19.31 -14.38
N LYS A 26 -10.30 20.11 -15.20
CA LYS A 26 -11.04 21.30 -14.76
C LYS A 26 -12.20 20.94 -13.85
N ARG A 27 -12.96 19.87 -14.15
CA ARG A 27 -14.03 19.38 -13.26
C ARG A 27 -13.49 19.03 -11.89
N ARG A 28 -12.38 18.28 -11.83
CA ARG A 28 -11.69 17.95 -10.56
C ARG A 28 -11.31 19.20 -9.77
N PHE A 29 -10.74 20.22 -10.43
CA PHE A 29 -10.38 21.48 -9.78
C PHE A 29 -11.60 22.22 -9.22
N LEU A 30 -12.70 22.27 -9.98
CA LEU A 30 -13.96 22.88 -9.53
C LEU A 30 -14.54 22.14 -8.33
N MET A 31 -14.50 20.81 -8.34
CA MET A 31 -14.98 19.99 -7.23
C MET A 31 -14.17 20.21 -5.95
N LEU A 32 -12.83 20.25 -6.05
CA LEU A 32 -11.98 20.55 -4.91
C LEU A 32 -12.32 21.93 -4.33
N SER A 33 -12.52 22.93 -5.19
CA SER A 33 -12.91 24.29 -4.79
C SER A 33 -14.29 24.33 -4.12
N LEU A 34 -15.24 23.50 -4.57
CA LEU A 34 -16.53 23.30 -3.89
C LEU A 34 -16.36 22.61 -2.52
N GLY A 35 -15.42 21.66 -2.43
CA GLY A 35 -15.04 21.00 -1.18
C GLY A 35 -14.49 21.95 -0.12
N GLU A 36 -13.73 22.96 -0.52
CA GLU A 36 -13.23 24.02 0.38
C GLU A 36 -14.33 24.97 0.84
N ASN A 37 -15.46 25.01 0.14
CA ASN A 37 -16.59 25.85 0.46
C ASN A 37 -17.59 25.10 1.36
N PHE A 38 -17.57 25.40 2.66
CA PHE A 38 -18.43 24.75 3.66
C PHE A 38 -19.83 25.37 3.80
N ASN A 39 -20.24 26.22 2.87
CA ASN A 39 -21.58 26.78 2.92
C ASN A 39 -22.67 25.71 2.64
N ASN A 40 -23.92 26.07 2.94
CA ASN A 40 -25.06 25.17 2.77
C ASN A 40 -25.27 24.75 1.31
N LEU A 41 -24.99 25.63 0.35
CA LEU A 41 -25.21 25.37 -1.08
C LEU A 41 -24.23 24.34 -1.65
N ALA A 42 -22.94 24.50 -1.39
CA ALA A 42 -21.92 23.53 -1.77
C ALA A 42 -22.13 22.19 -1.05
N THR A 43 -22.62 22.22 0.19
CA THR A 43 -23.00 21.00 0.91
C THR A 43 -24.21 20.31 0.27
N SER A 44 -25.24 21.05 -0.13
CA SER A 44 -26.41 20.47 -0.81
C SER A 44 -26.04 19.91 -2.19
N GLU A 45 -25.16 20.59 -2.92
CA GLU A 45 -24.70 20.12 -4.23
C GLU A 45 -23.94 18.78 -4.10
N LEU A 46 -22.95 18.71 -3.20
CA LEU A 46 -22.22 17.47 -2.96
C LEU A 46 -23.17 16.34 -2.52
N ARG A 47 -24.18 16.63 -1.70
CA ARG A 47 -25.20 15.65 -1.33
C ARG A 47 -25.98 15.14 -2.53
N GLN A 48 -26.40 16.05 -3.42
CA GLN A 48 -27.12 15.68 -4.64
C GLN A 48 -26.26 14.80 -5.57
N ILE A 49 -24.99 15.14 -5.72
CA ILE A 49 -24.02 14.34 -6.50
C ILE A 49 -23.87 12.93 -5.91
N LEU A 50 -23.72 12.81 -4.58
CA LEU A 50 -23.60 11.51 -3.91
C LEU A 50 -24.88 10.67 -4.01
N ALA A 51 -26.05 11.31 -3.94
CA ALA A 51 -27.35 10.65 -4.06
C ALA A 51 -27.67 10.20 -5.49
N SER A 52 -27.06 10.81 -6.50
CA SER A 52 -27.26 10.40 -7.89
C SER A 52 -26.72 8.99 -8.13
N PRO A 53 -27.48 8.08 -8.76
CA PRO A 53 -27.01 6.74 -9.08
C PRO A 53 -25.89 6.77 -10.13
N PHE A 54 -25.86 7.81 -10.98
CA PHE A 54 -24.88 7.95 -12.05
C PHE A 54 -24.59 9.43 -12.32
N SER A 55 -23.73 10.02 -11.47
CA SER A 55 -23.23 11.38 -11.68
C SER A 55 -21.81 11.33 -12.25
N PRO A 56 -21.49 12.06 -13.33
CA PRO A 56 -20.12 12.16 -13.82
C PRO A 56 -19.15 12.72 -12.77
N ASP A 57 -19.66 13.38 -11.73
CA ASP A 57 -18.87 14.00 -10.66
C ASP A 57 -18.77 13.18 -9.38
N LYS A 58 -19.41 12.00 -9.32
CA LYS A 58 -19.53 11.26 -8.06
C LYS A 58 -18.16 10.85 -7.51
N LEU A 59 -17.27 10.42 -8.38
CA LEU A 59 -15.90 10.03 -8.03
C LEU A 59 -15.11 11.23 -7.47
N GLU A 60 -15.18 12.38 -8.15
CA GLU A 60 -14.53 13.62 -7.73
C GLU A 60 -15.10 14.14 -6.41
N ALA A 61 -16.41 14.02 -6.20
CA ALA A 61 -17.07 14.41 -4.96
C ALA A 61 -16.60 13.51 -3.80
N VAL A 62 -16.55 12.19 -3.98
CA VAL A 62 -16.00 11.25 -2.99
C VAL A 62 -14.54 11.56 -2.67
N ARG A 63 -13.70 11.79 -3.68
CA ARG A 63 -12.28 12.16 -3.49
C ARG A 63 -12.14 13.49 -2.76
N THR A 64 -13.01 14.45 -3.07
CA THR A 64 -13.04 15.74 -2.39
C THR A 64 -13.40 15.59 -0.91
N LEU A 65 -14.30 14.65 -0.55
CA LEU A 65 -14.60 14.33 0.85
C LEU A 65 -13.48 13.55 1.54
N ALA A 66 -12.66 12.80 0.81
CA ALA A 66 -11.44 12.21 1.34
C ALA A 66 -10.41 13.30 1.70
N ASP A 67 -10.22 14.29 0.83
CA ASP A 67 -9.25 15.39 1.01
C ASP A 67 -9.73 16.42 2.04
N ARG A 68 -11.03 16.72 2.04
CA ARG A 68 -11.69 17.69 2.94
C ARG A 68 -12.92 17.06 3.59
N PRO A 69 -12.74 16.24 4.65
CA PRO A 69 -13.84 15.58 5.35
C PRO A 69 -14.90 16.57 5.81
N ARG A 70 -16.16 16.27 5.48
CA ARG A 70 -17.31 17.08 5.87
C ARG A 70 -18.29 16.23 6.66
N LYS A 71 -18.38 16.47 7.98
CA LYS A 71 -19.23 15.70 8.90
C LYS A 71 -20.69 15.64 8.47
N SER A 72 -21.22 16.74 7.94
CA SER A 72 -22.61 16.84 7.46
C SER A 72 -22.95 15.99 6.23
N LEU A 73 -21.94 15.38 5.60
CA LEU A 73 -22.08 14.46 4.45
C LEU A 73 -21.60 13.04 4.78
N LEU A 74 -21.24 12.75 6.05
CA LEU A 74 -20.73 11.44 6.44
C LEU A 74 -21.76 10.34 6.21
N ASP A 75 -23.02 10.55 6.60
CA ASP A 75 -24.07 9.54 6.40
C ASP A 75 -24.34 9.29 4.89
N ASP A 76 -24.21 10.32 4.05
CA ASP A 76 -24.33 10.19 2.59
C ASP A 76 -23.16 9.37 2.00
N LEU A 77 -21.93 9.63 2.46
CA LEU A 77 -20.74 8.87 2.06
C LEU A 77 -20.80 7.40 2.53
N ILE A 78 -21.29 7.14 3.75
CA ILE A 78 -21.48 5.78 4.28
C ILE A 78 -22.47 5.00 3.42
N LYS A 79 -23.56 5.63 2.94
CA LYS A 79 -24.50 4.98 2.02
C LYS A 79 -23.80 4.54 0.73
N VAL A 80 -22.98 5.41 0.13
CA VAL A 80 -22.21 5.08 -1.07
C VAL A 80 -21.20 3.95 -0.82
N ALA A 81 -20.57 3.92 0.35
CA ALA A 81 -19.60 2.87 0.72
C ALA A 81 -20.25 1.50 0.99
N ARG A 82 -21.53 1.48 1.41
CA ARG A 82 -22.30 0.25 1.68
C ARG A 82 -23.09 -0.27 0.48
N ASP A 83 -23.14 0.49 -0.61
CA ASP A 83 -23.82 0.11 -1.83
C ASP A 83 -22.89 -0.76 -2.70
N ASP A 84 -23.18 -2.06 -2.77
CA ASP A 84 -22.42 -3.05 -3.55
C ASP A 84 -22.46 -2.79 -5.06
N ASP A 85 -23.45 -2.04 -5.55
CA ASP A 85 -23.61 -1.70 -6.97
C ASP A 85 -23.05 -0.30 -7.31
N SER A 86 -22.51 0.41 -6.32
CA SER A 86 -21.88 1.71 -6.52
C SER A 86 -20.53 1.56 -7.22
N TYR A 87 -20.41 2.14 -8.42
CA TYR A 87 -19.14 2.18 -9.17
C TYR A 87 -18.02 2.99 -8.48
N VAL A 88 -18.32 3.68 -7.38
CA VAL A 88 -17.34 4.40 -6.53
C VAL A 88 -17.28 3.83 -5.10
N GLN A 89 -17.77 2.61 -4.87
CA GLN A 89 -17.80 1.99 -3.54
C GLN A 89 -16.42 2.00 -2.87
N LEU A 90 -15.39 1.49 -3.55
CA LEU A 90 -14.03 1.42 -3.00
C LEU A 90 -13.44 2.80 -2.71
N ASP A 91 -13.68 3.80 -3.57
CA ASP A 91 -13.26 5.18 -3.32
C ASP A 91 -13.98 5.76 -2.08
N ALA A 92 -15.26 5.44 -1.89
CA ALA A 92 -16.01 5.88 -0.72
C ALA A 92 -15.49 5.24 0.58
N ILE A 93 -15.16 3.94 0.54
CA ILE A 93 -14.51 3.23 1.65
C ILE A 93 -13.14 3.86 1.96
N ALA A 94 -12.36 4.19 0.92
CA ALA A 94 -11.09 4.91 1.09
C ALA A 94 -11.29 6.28 1.75
N ALA A 95 -12.31 7.04 1.31
CA ALA A 95 -12.63 8.36 1.84
C ALA A 95 -13.05 8.34 3.31
N LEU A 96 -13.78 7.31 3.75
CA LEU A 96 -14.10 7.11 5.18
C LEU A 96 -12.84 7.06 6.06
N GLY A 97 -11.70 6.60 5.52
CA GLY A 97 -10.41 6.60 6.20
C GLY A 97 -9.84 7.99 6.53
N SER A 98 -10.48 9.08 6.08
CA SER A 98 -10.15 10.46 6.46
C SER A 98 -10.99 11.01 7.63
N TYR A 99 -12.03 10.29 8.06
CA TYR A 99 -12.95 10.71 9.12
C TYR A 99 -12.50 10.23 10.53
N ARG A 100 -11.24 10.50 10.89
CA ARG A 100 -10.57 9.95 12.10
C ARG A 100 -11.29 10.19 13.44
N LYS A 101 -12.10 11.25 13.55
CA LYS A 101 -12.78 11.65 14.79
C LYS A 101 -14.25 11.19 14.84
N GLU A 102 -14.71 10.44 13.85
CA GLU A 102 -16.12 10.09 13.71
C GLU A 102 -16.32 8.59 13.93
N GLU A 103 -16.89 8.22 15.09
CA GLU A 103 -17.13 6.81 15.45
C GLU A 103 -17.99 6.10 14.41
N LYS A 104 -18.99 6.80 13.84
CA LYS A 104 -19.80 6.27 12.74
C LYS A 104 -18.97 5.80 11.53
N ALA A 105 -17.86 6.49 11.22
CA ALA A 105 -16.98 6.07 10.13
C ALA A 105 -16.20 4.80 10.51
N LYS A 106 -15.74 4.71 11.77
CA LYS A 106 -15.12 3.50 12.33
C LYS A 106 -16.08 2.32 12.25
N ASP A 107 -17.31 2.47 12.75
CA ASP A 107 -18.34 1.44 12.74
C ASP A 107 -18.65 0.98 11.31
N ALA A 108 -18.79 1.91 10.37
CA ALA A 108 -19.03 1.56 8.97
C ALA A 108 -17.87 0.74 8.38
N LEU A 109 -16.62 1.13 8.65
CA LEU A 109 -15.43 0.41 8.19
C LEU A 109 -15.30 -0.97 8.84
N VAL A 110 -15.61 -1.12 10.13
CA VAL A 110 -15.63 -2.42 10.82
C VAL A 110 -16.67 -3.35 10.18
N GLN A 111 -17.88 -2.84 9.93
CA GLN A 111 -18.94 -3.64 9.28
C GLN A 111 -18.54 -4.07 7.86
N LEU A 112 -17.92 -3.18 7.08
CA LEU A 112 -17.46 -3.51 5.73
C LEU A 112 -16.26 -4.50 5.74
N MET A 113 -15.38 -4.40 6.72
CA MET A 113 -14.27 -5.36 6.90
C MET A 113 -14.79 -6.76 7.24
N LEU A 114 -15.80 -6.87 8.11
CA LEU A 114 -16.35 -8.14 8.58
C LEU A 114 -17.33 -8.78 7.58
N HIS A 115 -18.16 -7.96 6.93
CA HIS A 115 -19.33 -8.43 6.18
C HIS A 115 -19.35 -7.93 4.73
N GLY A 116 -18.30 -7.26 4.28
CA GLY A 116 -18.16 -6.85 2.88
C GLY A 116 -18.24 -8.05 1.95
N ARG A 117 -19.12 -7.96 0.95
CA ARG A 117 -19.41 -9.04 -0.01
C ARG A 117 -18.15 -9.46 -0.76
N TRP A 118 -17.39 -8.46 -1.25
CA TRP A 118 -16.19 -8.67 -2.05
C TRP A 118 -14.92 -8.60 -1.21
N SER A 119 -13.89 -9.36 -1.59
CA SER A 119 -12.60 -9.36 -0.89
C SER A 119 -11.93 -7.97 -0.96
N SER A 120 -12.03 -7.28 -2.10
CA SER A 120 -11.57 -5.90 -2.28
C SER A 120 -12.24 -4.90 -1.33
N VAL A 121 -13.53 -5.08 -1.01
CA VAL A 121 -14.24 -4.27 -0.02
C VAL A 121 -13.63 -4.48 1.36
N ARG A 122 -13.39 -5.75 1.75
CA ARG A 122 -12.80 -6.08 3.05
C ARG A 122 -11.37 -5.58 3.19
N SER A 123 -10.54 -5.70 2.15
CA SER A 123 -9.15 -5.22 2.16
C SER A 123 -9.08 -3.69 2.23
N MET A 124 -9.88 -2.99 1.42
CA MET A 124 -9.94 -1.53 1.43
C MET A 124 -10.47 -1.00 2.77
N ALA A 125 -11.50 -1.66 3.33
CA ALA A 125 -12.02 -1.32 4.66
C ALA A 125 -10.97 -1.52 5.76
N SER A 126 -10.21 -2.62 5.70
CA SER A 126 -9.10 -2.89 6.65
C SER A 126 -8.04 -1.79 6.60
N LYS A 127 -7.62 -1.37 5.40
CA LYS A 127 -6.67 -0.28 5.19
C LYS A 127 -7.18 1.05 5.69
N SER A 128 -8.44 1.40 5.38
CA SER A 128 -9.06 2.64 5.86
C SER A 128 -9.24 2.64 7.37
N LEU A 129 -9.64 1.50 7.97
CA LEU A 129 -9.78 1.32 9.41
C LEU A 129 -8.43 1.49 10.13
N ALA A 130 -7.36 0.94 9.56
CA ALA A 130 -6.00 1.08 10.10
C ALA A 130 -5.55 2.54 10.18
N ARG A 131 -5.92 3.36 9.18
CA ARG A 131 -5.57 4.79 9.13
C ARG A 131 -6.28 5.64 10.18
N ILE A 132 -7.46 5.22 10.64
CA ILE A 132 -8.22 5.96 11.64
C ILE A 132 -7.95 5.49 13.06
N THR A 133 -7.63 4.20 13.25
CA THR A 133 -7.39 3.62 14.58
C THR A 133 -5.93 3.72 15.01
N GLU A 134 -5.00 3.45 14.08
CA GLU A 134 -3.56 3.36 14.36
C GLU A 134 -3.22 2.48 15.58
N SER A 135 -4.05 1.45 15.85
CA SER A 135 -3.95 0.55 17.00
C SER A 135 -3.88 -0.92 16.56
N THR A 136 -3.49 -1.81 17.48
CA THR A 136 -3.43 -3.25 17.25
C THR A 136 -4.79 -3.96 17.40
N GLU A 137 -5.87 -3.23 17.71
CA GLU A 137 -7.21 -3.76 18.03
C GLU A 137 -7.71 -4.78 17.00
N TYR A 138 -7.47 -4.50 15.71
CA TYR A 138 -7.94 -5.33 14.59
C TYR A 138 -6.83 -6.12 13.90
N LEU A 139 -5.60 -6.12 14.45
CA LEU A 139 -4.43 -6.69 13.78
C LEU A 139 -4.60 -8.19 13.51
N ASN A 140 -5.10 -8.95 14.48
CA ASN A 140 -5.29 -10.40 14.34
C ASN A 140 -6.27 -10.72 13.21
N LEU A 141 -7.41 -10.03 13.17
CA LEU A 141 -8.40 -10.20 12.11
C LEU A 141 -7.84 -9.79 10.74
N VAL A 142 -7.08 -8.69 10.67
CA VAL A 142 -6.40 -8.27 9.43
C VAL A 142 -5.39 -9.32 8.97
N ASN A 143 -4.67 -9.98 9.88
CA ASN A 143 -3.77 -11.09 9.56
C ASN A 143 -4.55 -12.27 8.96
N GLU A 144 -5.61 -12.74 9.63
CA GLU A 144 -6.45 -13.84 9.15
C GLU A 144 -7.04 -13.55 7.76
N LEU A 145 -7.63 -12.37 7.58
CA LEU A 145 -8.21 -11.96 6.30
C LEU A 145 -7.14 -11.91 5.18
N SER A 146 -5.93 -11.43 5.50
CA SER A 146 -4.86 -11.32 4.51
C SER A 146 -4.39 -12.66 3.95
N HIS A 147 -4.50 -13.76 4.71
CA HIS A 147 -4.16 -15.10 4.22
C HIS A 147 -5.13 -15.59 3.15
N SER A 148 -6.36 -15.08 3.15
CA SER A 148 -7.39 -15.40 2.14
C SER A 148 -7.35 -14.51 0.90
N ALA A 149 -6.52 -13.47 0.89
CA ALA A 149 -6.44 -12.49 -0.20
C ALA A 149 -6.05 -13.19 -1.50
N LYS A 150 -6.80 -12.94 -2.59
CA LYS A 150 -6.56 -13.62 -3.88
C LYS A 150 -5.78 -12.76 -4.85
N HIS A 151 -6.01 -11.46 -4.83
CA HIS A 151 -5.44 -10.50 -5.75
C HIS A 151 -4.37 -9.64 -5.07
N ILE A 152 -3.44 -9.11 -5.86
CA ILE A 152 -2.28 -8.38 -5.33
C ILE A 152 -2.69 -7.03 -4.73
N ASP A 153 -3.71 -6.37 -5.26
CA ASP A 153 -4.30 -5.15 -4.70
C ASP A 153 -4.85 -5.37 -3.28
N GLU A 154 -5.53 -6.50 -3.04
CA GLU A 154 -5.99 -6.89 -1.70
C GLU A 154 -4.80 -7.04 -0.73
N VAL A 155 -3.74 -7.72 -1.17
CA VAL A 155 -2.52 -7.89 -0.36
C VAL A 155 -1.84 -6.56 -0.08
N ILE A 156 -1.79 -5.65 -1.05
CA ILE A 156 -1.23 -4.30 -0.85
C ILE A 156 -2.04 -3.57 0.23
N ASP A 157 -3.36 -3.62 0.18
CA ASP A 157 -4.22 -3.00 1.17
C ASP A 157 -3.99 -3.59 2.57
N TYR A 158 -3.90 -4.91 2.69
CA TYR A 158 -3.59 -5.56 3.96
C TYR A 158 -2.18 -5.23 4.46
N LEU A 159 -1.17 -5.18 3.60
CA LEU A 159 0.19 -4.77 3.98
C LEU A 159 0.21 -3.34 4.53
N ILE A 160 -0.53 -2.42 3.90
CA ILE A 160 -0.68 -1.05 4.40
C ILE A 160 -1.42 -1.05 5.74
N ALA A 161 -2.49 -1.83 5.89
CA ALA A 161 -3.22 -1.96 7.14
C ALA A 161 -2.30 -2.45 8.28
N LYS A 162 -1.56 -3.54 8.05
CA LYS A 162 -0.59 -4.09 9.00
C LYS A 162 0.50 -3.09 9.34
N ARG A 163 1.02 -2.33 8.38
CA ARG A 163 2.00 -1.25 8.68
C ARG A 163 1.46 -0.20 9.65
N PHE A 164 0.18 0.16 9.55
CA PHE A 164 -0.42 1.12 10.47
C PHE A 164 -0.68 0.53 11.86
N MET A 165 -1.16 -0.72 11.92
CA MET A 165 -1.58 -1.39 13.16
C MET A 165 -0.41 -2.02 13.94
N ASP A 166 0.58 -2.59 13.23
CA ASP A 166 1.72 -3.32 13.79
C ASP A 166 3.00 -2.51 13.63
N LYS A 167 3.24 -1.61 14.58
CA LYS A 167 4.45 -0.78 14.61
C LYS A 167 5.74 -1.58 14.80
N SER A 168 5.63 -2.81 15.32
CA SER A 168 6.78 -3.70 15.50
C SER A 168 7.16 -4.45 14.23
N GLY A 169 6.26 -4.51 13.25
CA GLY A 169 6.48 -5.19 11.99
C GLY A 169 6.55 -6.71 12.10
N SER A 170 5.85 -7.32 13.06
CA SER A 170 5.76 -8.79 13.21
C SER A 170 5.30 -9.48 11.93
N PHE A 171 4.46 -8.82 11.12
CA PHE A 171 4.02 -9.36 9.82
C PHE A 171 5.17 -9.55 8.80
N TYR A 172 6.33 -8.91 8.99
CA TYR A 172 7.50 -9.17 8.14
C TYR A 172 8.07 -10.58 8.35
N GLN A 173 7.72 -11.29 9.42
CA GLN A 173 8.13 -12.69 9.61
C GLN A 173 7.54 -13.61 8.52
N GLU A 174 6.39 -13.25 7.95
CA GLU A 174 5.80 -13.94 6.79
C GLU A 174 6.41 -13.46 5.47
N PHE A 175 7.69 -13.07 5.44
CA PHE A 175 8.32 -12.43 4.29
C PHE A 175 8.19 -13.26 3.01
N PHE A 176 8.32 -14.58 3.08
CA PHE A 176 8.26 -15.47 1.91
C PHE A 176 6.93 -16.20 1.70
N ILE A 177 5.87 -15.85 2.44
CA ILE A 177 4.56 -16.55 2.37
C ILE A 177 4.00 -16.70 0.95
N SER A 178 4.30 -15.77 0.05
CA SER A 178 3.84 -15.83 -1.35
C SER A 178 4.48 -16.96 -2.17
N ILE A 179 5.63 -17.49 -1.73
CA ILE A 179 6.27 -18.68 -2.31
C ILE A 179 5.44 -19.91 -1.96
N ASP A 180 5.09 -20.10 -0.68
CA ASP A 180 4.28 -21.24 -0.21
C ASP A 180 2.88 -21.23 -0.80
N GLN A 181 2.33 -20.04 -1.04
CA GLN A 181 1.05 -19.85 -1.72
C GLN A 181 1.12 -20.10 -3.25
N GLY A 182 2.29 -20.39 -3.81
CA GLY A 182 2.45 -20.63 -5.25
C GLY A 182 2.09 -19.41 -6.12
N ARG A 183 2.33 -18.19 -5.63
CA ARG A 183 1.97 -16.95 -6.35
C ARG A 183 2.87 -16.72 -7.55
N SER A 184 2.38 -16.01 -8.56
CA SER A 184 3.17 -15.69 -9.76
C SER A 184 4.35 -14.75 -9.48
N ALA A 185 5.34 -14.73 -10.37
CA ALA A 185 6.50 -13.85 -10.29
C ALA A 185 6.10 -12.37 -10.11
N THR A 186 5.19 -11.84 -10.93
CA THR A 186 4.71 -10.44 -10.84
C THR A 186 4.06 -10.14 -9.49
N PHE A 187 3.32 -11.10 -8.92
CA PHE A 187 2.73 -10.96 -7.60
C PHE A 187 3.81 -10.82 -6.53
N ARG A 188 4.82 -11.70 -6.55
CA ARG A 188 5.91 -11.69 -5.57
C ARG A 188 6.77 -10.43 -5.69
N GLN A 189 7.15 -10.03 -6.91
CA GLN A 189 7.85 -8.76 -7.17
C GLN A 189 7.11 -7.57 -6.56
N THR A 190 5.80 -7.44 -6.84
CA THR A 190 4.98 -6.35 -6.32
C THR A 190 4.95 -6.35 -4.79
N ARG A 191 4.77 -7.53 -4.19
CA ARG A 191 4.74 -7.69 -2.73
C ARG A 191 6.05 -7.26 -2.08
N TYR A 192 7.19 -7.74 -2.60
CA TYR A 192 8.51 -7.36 -2.09
C TYR A 192 8.81 -5.87 -2.27
N ALA A 193 8.46 -5.30 -3.42
CA ALA A 193 8.63 -3.87 -3.69
C ALA A 193 7.83 -3.00 -2.72
N VAL A 194 6.60 -3.40 -2.38
CA VAL A 194 5.78 -2.70 -1.38
C VAL A 194 6.40 -2.78 0.01
N ILE A 195 6.88 -3.97 0.42
CA ILE A 195 7.60 -4.13 1.70
C ILE A 195 8.84 -3.22 1.73
N ALA A 196 9.65 -3.20 0.66
CA ALA A 196 10.83 -2.34 0.57
C ALA A 196 10.46 -0.85 0.68
N SER A 197 9.33 -0.44 0.10
CA SER A 197 8.85 0.95 0.17
C SER A 197 8.49 1.40 1.59
N PHE A 198 8.15 0.47 2.49
CA PHE A 198 7.82 0.79 3.88
C PHE A 198 9.05 1.14 4.70
N LEU A 199 10.18 0.48 4.42
CA LEU A 199 11.42 0.53 5.19
C LEU A 199 12.42 1.59 4.68
N LYS A 200 12.19 2.14 3.48
CA LYS A 200 12.93 3.29 2.93
C LYS A 200 14.47 3.10 2.88
N PHE A 201 14.94 1.93 2.44
CA PHE A 201 16.37 1.57 2.37
C PHE A 201 17.25 2.40 1.41
N GLY A 202 16.74 3.46 0.79
CA GLY A 202 17.50 4.32 -0.14
C GLY A 202 17.44 3.82 -1.59
N SER A 203 18.46 4.19 -2.37
CA SER A 203 18.59 3.85 -3.80
C SER A 203 19.64 2.73 -4.01
N PRO A 204 19.47 1.89 -5.04
CA PRO A 204 18.29 1.80 -5.91
C PRO A 204 17.10 1.19 -5.18
N ARG A 205 15.87 1.55 -5.59
CA ARG A 205 14.66 0.95 -5.03
C ARG A 205 14.47 -0.44 -5.63
N LEU A 206 14.04 -1.42 -4.83
CA LEU A 206 13.76 -2.77 -5.34
C LEU A 206 12.79 -2.78 -6.54
N ALA A 207 11.79 -1.90 -6.53
CA ALA A 207 10.87 -1.71 -7.67
C ALA A 207 11.62 -1.36 -8.98
N GLN A 208 12.66 -0.54 -8.91
CA GLN A 208 13.46 -0.15 -10.08
C GLN A 208 14.33 -1.31 -10.57
N LEU A 209 14.85 -2.15 -9.67
CA LEU A 209 15.59 -3.36 -10.06
C LEU A 209 14.69 -4.34 -10.80
N TYR A 210 13.46 -4.57 -10.30
CA TYR A 210 12.49 -5.39 -11.01
C TYR A 210 12.06 -4.77 -12.33
N GLU A 211 11.89 -3.44 -12.42
CA GLU A 211 11.62 -2.76 -13.68
C GLU A 211 12.72 -3.03 -14.71
N GLN A 212 13.99 -2.82 -14.35
CA GLN A 212 15.14 -3.07 -15.23
C GLN A 212 15.23 -4.54 -15.65
N MET A 213 15.05 -5.45 -14.70
CA MET A 213 15.06 -6.89 -14.96
C MET A 213 13.91 -7.30 -15.92
N ASN A 214 12.71 -6.76 -15.73
CA ASN A 214 11.55 -7.07 -16.58
C ASN A 214 11.67 -6.46 -17.98
N LEU A 215 12.29 -5.28 -18.11
CA LEU A 215 12.57 -4.66 -19.41
C LEU A 215 13.69 -5.39 -20.17
N GLY A 216 14.58 -6.09 -19.46
CA GLY A 216 15.83 -6.60 -20.01
C GLY A 216 16.79 -5.48 -20.46
N ILE A 217 16.56 -4.25 -19.98
CA ILE A 217 17.34 -3.05 -20.29
C ILE A 217 17.64 -2.32 -18.97
N PRO A 218 18.93 -2.15 -18.60
CA PRO A 218 20.10 -2.74 -19.25
C PRO A 218 20.05 -4.28 -19.20
N LYS A 219 20.77 -4.96 -20.12
CA LYS A 219 20.89 -6.44 -20.11
C LYS A 219 21.39 -6.98 -18.77
N ASP A 220 22.12 -6.14 -18.03
CA ASP A 220 22.63 -6.41 -16.70
C ASP A 220 21.99 -5.43 -15.71
N PHE A 221 20.91 -5.87 -15.08
CA PHE A 221 20.21 -5.12 -14.03
C PHE A 221 20.92 -5.23 -12.66
N LEU A 222 21.84 -6.20 -12.50
CA LEU A 222 22.37 -6.58 -11.19
C LEU A 222 23.71 -5.91 -10.88
N SER A 223 24.66 -5.88 -11.82
CA SER A 223 26.00 -5.35 -11.53
C SER A 223 26.02 -3.89 -11.07
N PRO A 224 25.20 -2.96 -11.60
CA PRO A 224 25.16 -1.59 -11.08
C PRO A 224 24.77 -1.55 -9.59
N PHE A 225 23.70 -2.25 -9.22
CA PHE A 225 23.27 -2.38 -7.83
C PHE A 225 24.35 -3.03 -6.96
N LEU A 226 24.91 -4.15 -7.42
CA LEU A 226 25.91 -4.88 -6.65
C LEU A 226 27.19 -4.06 -6.46
N THR A 227 27.56 -3.23 -7.44
CA THR A 227 28.71 -2.32 -7.35
C THR A 227 28.50 -1.27 -6.27
N GLU A 228 27.30 -0.69 -6.20
CA GLU A 228 26.93 0.26 -5.13
C GLU A 228 26.88 -0.44 -3.76
N ALA A 229 26.50 -1.70 -3.72
CA ALA A 229 26.39 -2.50 -2.50
C ALA A 229 27.74 -3.00 -1.93
N ARG A 230 28.87 -2.71 -2.59
CA ARG A 230 30.24 -3.03 -2.10
C ARG A 230 30.65 -2.22 -0.87
N ASP A 231 29.83 -1.27 -0.43
CA ASP A 231 30.00 -0.62 0.87
C ASP A 231 29.77 -1.58 2.06
N LEU A 232 29.15 -2.75 1.81
CA LEU A 232 29.12 -3.88 2.75
C LEU A 232 30.28 -4.84 2.44
N THR A 233 31.19 -5.05 3.40
CA THR A 233 32.42 -5.84 3.22
C THR A 233 32.18 -7.24 2.67
N GLN A 234 31.11 -7.92 3.09
CA GLN A 234 30.75 -9.24 2.57
C GLN A 234 30.45 -9.20 1.07
N ILE A 235 29.79 -8.16 0.56
CA ILE A 235 29.52 -8.01 -0.87
C ILE A 235 30.80 -7.64 -1.63
N ASP A 236 31.67 -6.82 -1.05
CA ASP A 236 32.96 -6.49 -1.67
C ASP A 236 33.84 -7.73 -1.88
N LEU A 237 33.91 -8.59 -0.85
CA LEU A 237 34.73 -9.82 -0.88
C LEU A 237 34.18 -10.88 -1.85
N TYR A 238 32.86 -11.03 -1.93
CA TYR A 238 32.19 -12.09 -2.70
C TYR A 238 31.48 -11.55 -3.96
N TYR A 239 31.90 -10.39 -4.46
CA TYR A 239 31.23 -9.68 -5.56
C TYR A 239 31.06 -10.56 -6.81
N HIS A 240 32.11 -11.25 -7.22
CA HIS A 240 32.11 -12.07 -8.44
C HIS A 240 31.30 -13.35 -8.26
N GLU A 241 31.31 -13.92 -7.07
CA GLU A 241 30.56 -15.10 -6.67
C GLU A 241 29.07 -14.81 -6.70
N VAL A 242 28.63 -13.67 -6.13
CA VAL A 242 27.22 -13.26 -6.18
C VAL A 242 26.73 -13.10 -7.61
N LEU A 243 27.52 -12.49 -8.51
CA LEU A 243 27.18 -12.43 -9.93
C LEU A 243 27.10 -13.82 -10.58
N ALA A 244 28.02 -14.71 -10.22
CA ALA A 244 28.03 -16.09 -10.71
C ALA A 244 26.80 -16.88 -10.24
N TYR A 245 26.33 -16.67 -9.01
CA TYR A 245 25.12 -17.31 -8.48
C TYR A 245 23.89 -16.93 -9.32
N PHE A 246 23.71 -15.65 -9.65
CA PHE A 246 22.61 -15.24 -10.53
C PHE A 246 22.74 -15.77 -11.96
N LYS A 247 23.96 -15.76 -12.52
CA LYS A 247 24.22 -16.28 -13.87
C LYS A 247 23.91 -17.78 -13.98
N ASN A 248 24.26 -18.54 -12.94
CA ASN A 248 24.11 -20.00 -12.90
C ASN A 248 22.80 -20.46 -12.26
N GLN A 249 21.98 -19.52 -11.75
CA GLN A 249 20.77 -19.81 -10.95
C GLN A 249 21.05 -20.67 -9.71
N ASP A 250 22.20 -20.45 -9.07
CA ASP A 250 22.60 -21.15 -7.85
C ASP A 250 21.96 -20.48 -6.62
N TRP A 251 20.67 -20.75 -6.42
CA TRP A 251 19.90 -20.18 -5.33
C TRP A 251 20.28 -20.72 -3.96
N VAL A 252 20.90 -21.91 -3.91
CA VAL A 252 21.43 -22.49 -2.68
C VAL A 252 22.60 -21.64 -2.19
N ALA A 253 23.61 -21.43 -3.03
CA ALA A 253 24.78 -20.64 -2.67
C ALA A 253 24.41 -19.18 -2.36
N LEU A 254 23.48 -18.60 -3.13
CA LEU A 254 23.00 -17.24 -2.87
C LEU A 254 22.27 -17.14 -1.53
N ARG A 255 21.40 -18.11 -1.20
CA ARG A 255 20.71 -18.14 0.11
C ARG A 255 21.74 -18.20 1.23
N ASP A 256 22.68 -19.12 1.16
CA ASP A 256 23.70 -19.30 2.22
C ASP A 256 24.53 -18.01 2.42
N PHE A 257 24.90 -17.34 1.33
CA PHE A 257 25.54 -16.02 1.37
C PHE A 257 24.68 -14.97 2.08
N CYS A 258 23.40 -14.86 1.70
CA CYS A 258 22.47 -13.89 2.30
C CYS A 258 22.23 -14.17 3.79
N LEU A 259 22.05 -15.44 4.17
CA LEU A 259 21.90 -15.85 5.57
C LEU A 259 23.16 -15.53 6.39
N GLY A 260 24.35 -15.69 5.81
CA GLY A 260 25.60 -15.28 6.45
C GLY A 260 25.67 -13.78 6.76
N ILE A 261 25.14 -12.91 5.89
CA ILE A 261 25.01 -11.48 6.20
C ILE A 261 24.07 -11.28 7.39
N LEU A 262 22.90 -11.93 7.35
CA LEU A 262 21.85 -11.77 8.37
C LEU A 262 22.27 -12.29 9.74
N ASP A 263 22.89 -13.46 9.82
CA ASP A 263 23.34 -14.08 11.07
C ASP A 263 24.33 -13.16 11.83
N ASN A 264 25.16 -12.42 11.09
CA ASN A 264 26.13 -11.46 11.64
C ASN A 264 25.57 -10.04 11.87
N SER A 265 24.31 -9.77 11.54
CA SER A 265 23.70 -8.44 11.68
C SER A 265 22.97 -8.27 13.02
N ASP A 266 23.43 -7.39 13.92
CA ASP A 266 22.66 -6.97 15.10
C ASP A 266 21.67 -5.85 14.75
N LEU A 267 20.38 -6.19 14.81
CA LEU A 267 19.25 -5.34 14.46
C LEU A 267 18.26 -5.17 15.61
N GLY A 268 18.62 -5.60 16.84
CA GLY A 268 17.71 -5.58 17.99
C GLY A 268 17.26 -4.18 18.40
N PHE A 269 17.90 -3.13 17.87
CA PHE A 269 17.53 -1.74 18.09
C PHE A 269 16.28 -1.29 17.29
N ASP A 270 15.93 -1.99 16.21
CA ASP A 270 14.75 -1.71 15.39
C ASP A 270 13.89 -2.98 15.26
N PRO A 271 12.72 -3.05 15.94
CA PRO A 271 11.84 -4.21 15.88
C PRO A 271 11.39 -4.60 14.47
N CYS A 272 11.22 -3.63 13.56
CA CYS A 272 10.84 -3.93 12.18
C CYS A 272 11.98 -4.66 11.46
N PHE A 273 13.23 -4.23 11.67
CA PHE A 273 14.39 -4.89 11.09
C PHE A 273 14.62 -6.28 11.69
N ASP A 274 14.45 -6.43 13.00
CA ASP A 274 14.56 -7.73 13.67
C ASP A 274 13.50 -8.72 13.19
N ASN A 275 12.24 -8.29 13.05
CA ASN A 275 11.17 -9.12 12.53
C ASN A 275 11.34 -9.45 11.03
N LEU A 276 11.85 -8.52 10.23
CA LEU A 276 12.20 -8.81 8.83
C LEU A 276 13.37 -9.81 8.74
N LYS A 277 14.41 -9.66 9.57
CA LYS A 277 15.51 -10.62 9.66
C LYS A 277 14.99 -12.03 9.96
N LYS A 278 14.07 -12.17 10.93
CA LYS A 278 13.43 -13.46 11.23
C LYS A 278 12.70 -14.04 10.03
N GLY A 279 11.94 -13.22 9.30
CA GLY A 279 11.24 -13.67 8.08
C GLY A 279 12.17 -14.10 6.94
N LEU A 280 13.31 -13.43 6.79
CA LEU A 280 14.33 -13.82 5.81
C LEU A 280 15.05 -15.11 6.24
N LEU A 281 15.38 -15.25 7.53
CA LEU A 281 16.03 -16.44 8.09
C LEU A 281 15.17 -17.71 7.96
N HIS A 282 13.84 -17.57 7.92
CA HIS A 282 12.93 -18.70 7.69
C HIS A 282 13.18 -19.38 6.34
N SER A 283 13.77 -18.70 5.34
CA SER A 283 14.17 -19.33 4.08
C SER A 283 15.12 -20.52 4.23
N ARG A 284 15.81 -20.65 5.37
CA ARG A 284 16.65 -21.81 5.73
C ARG A 284 15.84 -23.11 5.80
N GLU A 285 14.58 -23.01 6.19
CA GLU A 285 13.65 -24.15 6.37
C GLU A 285 12.79 -24.39 5.13
N MET A 286 12.81 -23.46 4.17
CA MET A 286 12.01 -23.53 2.97
C MET A 286 12.68 -24.36 1.87
N ASP A 287 11.85 -24.99 1.05
CA ASP A 287 12.25 -25.69 -0.16
C ASP A 287 12.77 -24.68 -1.19
N ILE A 288 14.09 -24.70 -1.42
CA ILE A 288 14.79 -23.79 -2.32
C ILE A 288 14.40 -23.99 -3.79
N GLU A 289 13.86 -25.16 -4.15
CA GLU A 289 13.41 -25.44 -5.53
C GLU A 289 12.17 -24.60 -5.91
N LYS A 290 11.46 -24.05 -4.92
CA LYS A 290 10.33 -23.13 -5.14
C LYS A 290 10.76 -21.68 -5.36
N PHE A 291 12.02 -21.35 -5.08
CA PHE A 291 12.55 -20.00 -5.27
C PHE A 291 12.93 -19.80 -6.74
N ASP A 292 12.74 -18.59 -7.23
CA ASP A 292 13.29 -18.17 -8.51
C ASP A 292 14.05 -16.85 -8.37
N ILE A 293 14.43 -16.27 -9.52
CA ILE A 293 15.19 -15.03 -9.59
C ILE A 293 14.52 -13.86 -8.85
N GLN A 294 13.19 -13.85 -8.70
CA GLN A 294 12.47 -12.77 -8.00
C GLN A 294 12.76 -12.79 -6.51
N ASP A 295 12.70 -13.99 -5.94
CA ASP A 295 12.92 -14.23 -4.52
C ASP A 295 14.41 -14.10 -4.18
N ALA A 296 15.28 -14.58 -5.06
CA ALA A 296 16.73 -14.40 -5.00
C ALA A 296 17.13 -12.92 -4.95
N LEU A 297 16.57 -12.10 -5.85
CA LEU A 297 16.86 -10.66 -5.87
C LEU A 297 16.32 -9.94 -4.63
N ALA A 298 15.10 -10.27 -4.18
CA ALA A 298 14.56 -9.72 -2.94
C ALA A 298 15.46 -10.10 -1.75
N MET A 299 15.80 -11.38 -1.61
CA MET A 299 16.62 -11.88 -0.52
C MET A 299 17.98 -11.18 -0.45
N LEU A 300 18.67 -11.03 -1.60
CA LEU A 300 19.92 -10.26 -1.67
C LEU A 300 19.72 -8.80 -1.27
N TYR A 301 18.71 -8.14 -1.84
CA TYR A 301 18.42 -6.72 -1.60
C TYR A 301 18.16 -6.44 -0.11
N PHE A 302 17.29 -7.24 0.53
CA PHE A 302 16.95 -7.05 1.93
C PHE A 302 18.08 -7.47 2.86
N SER A 303 18.84 -8.53 2.55
CA SER A 303 19.98 -8.95 3.37
C SER A 303 21.09 -7.90 3.34
N TYR A 304 21.41 -7.35 2.17
CA TYR A 304 22.30 -6.18 2.04
C TYR A 304 21.79 -4.99 2.88
N SER A 305 20.53 -4.62 2.68
CA SER A 305 19.94 -3.44 3.33
C SER A 305 19.98 -3.56 4.86
N LEU A 306 19.68 -4.75 5.39
CA LEU A 306 19.77 -5.02 6.81
C LEU A 306 21.22 -5.04 7.30
N GLY A 307 22.13 -5.72 6.59
CA GLY A 307 23.55 -5.74 6.94
C GLY A 307 24.19 -4.37 7.00
N LYS A 308 23.86 -3.49 6.04
CA LYS A 308 24.32 -2.09 6.03
C LYS A 308 23.81 -1.26 7.21
N ASN A 309 22.62 -1.58 7.73
CA ASN A 309 22.02 -0.85 8.86
C ASN A 309 22.25 -1.55 10.21
N ALA A 310 22.95 -2.69 10.24
CA ALA A 310 23.27 -3.40 11.46
C ALA A 310 24.23 -2.61 12.33
N LYS A 311 24.14 -2.78 13.65
CA LYS A 311 25.22 -2.38 14.55
C LYS A 311 26.28 -3.48 14.50
N ASN A 312 27.51 -3.09 14.18
CA ASN A 312 28.69 -3.94 14.29
C ASN A 312 29.30 -3.80 15.69
#